data_AF-A0A5K8A9V8-F1
#
_entry.id   AF-A0A5K8A9V8-F1
#
_cell.length_a   1.000
_cell.length_b   1.000
_cell.length_c   1.000
_cell.angle_alpha   90.00
_cell.angle_beta   90.00
_cell.angle_gamma   90.00
#
_symmetry.space_group_name_H-M   'P 1'
#
loop_
_entity.id
_entity.type
_entity.pdbx_description
1 polymer ?
#
loop_
_entity_poly.entity_id
_entity_poly.type
_entity_poly.pdbx_seq_one_letter_code
_entity_poly.pdbx_strand_id
1 'polypeptide(L)'
;MILKPQDVLILAKLVVIGGNEWSYGRMATTLWMSPSEVHAGVKRLIKAHLASAQRDCITPNARSMESFLFYGLPYVFVPDLGEITRGMPTGYAGPVLSTFFEVGDDLPPVWPDPDGEVRGQSFSPLYKSVPKAAREDYKLYELLSLIDAIRGGRARERQIACDEIKKWMNSNAGS
;
A
#
# COMPACT_ATOMS: atom_id res chain seq x y z
N MET A 1 -7.33 18.74 -9.71
CA MET A 1 -7.24 17.96 -8.45
C MET A 1 -6.21 16.86 -8.71
N ILE A 2 -5.18 16.79 -7.88
CA ILE A 2 -3.96 15.98 -8.07
C ILE A 2 -4.03 14.81 -7.07
N LEU A 3 -3.60 13.60 -7.48
CA LEU A 3 -3.47 12.45 -6.58
C LEU A 3 -2.51 12.78 -5.43
N LYS A 4 -2.82 12.26 -4.25
CA LYS A 4 -2.00 12.40 -3.04
C LYS A 4 -1.55 11.03 -2.53
N PRO A 5 -0.46 10.97 -1.75
CA PRO A 5 0.04 9.71 -1.20
C PRO A 5 -1.01 8.87 -0.43
N GLN A 6 -1.88 9.50 0.36
CA GLN A 6 -2.97 8.81 1.08
C GLN A 6 -4.01 8.16 0.16
N ASP A 7 -4.14 8.63 -1.09
CA ASP A 7 -5.10 8.05 -2.03
C ASP A 7 -4.66 6.63 -2.42
N VAL A 8 -3.36 6.34 -2.40
CA VAL A 8 -2.81 5.00 -2.65
C VAL A 8 -3.16 4.04 -1.51
N LEU A 9 -3.13 4.52 -0.26
CA LEU A 9 -3.58 3.75 0.91
C LEU A 9 -5.09 3.43 0.81
N ILE A 10 -5.91 4.40 0.39
CA ILE A 10 -7.34 4.20 0.14
C ILE A 10 -7.56 3.17 -0.99
N LEU A 11 -6.80 3.28 -2.09
CA LEU A 11 -6.86 2.34 -3.21
C LEU A 11 -6.51 0.91 -2.75
N ALA A 12 -5.41 0.74 -2.02
CA ALA A 12 -5.00 -0.54 -1.46
C ALA A 12 -6.10 -1.12 -0.55
N LYS A 13 -6.76 -0.30 0.27
CA LYS A 13 -7.88 -0.75 1.10
C LYS A 13 -9.10 -1.19 0.29
N LEU A 14 -9.48 -0.45 -0.75
CA LEU A 14 -10.57 -0.84 -1.66
C LEU A 14 -10.27 -2.20 -2.31
N VAL A 15 -9.01 -2.41 -2.69
CA VAL A 15 -8.53 -3.67 -3.26
C VAL A 15 -8.68 -4.80 -2.24
N VAL A 16 -8.19 -4.62 -0.99
CA VAL A 16 -8.33 -5.60 0.10
C VAL A 16 -9.78 -5.91 0.45
N ILE A 17 -10.67 -4.91 0.43
CA ILE A 17 -12.11 -5.09 0.66
C ILE A 17 -12.73 -5.94 -0.46
N GLY A 18 -12.28 -5.76 -1.71
CA GLY A 18 -12.79 -6.51 -2.87
C GLY A 18 -14.29 -6.23 -3.09
N GLY A 19 -15.06 -7.30 -3.34
CA GLY A 19 -16.52 -7.21 -3.53
C GLY A 19 -17.34 -7.01 -2.25
N ASN A 20 -16.70 -6.94 -1.07
CA ASN A 20 -17.42 -6.80 0.20
C ASN A 20 -17.99 -5.39 0.39
N GLU A 21 -19.10 -5.31 1.13
CA GLU A 21 -19.70 -4.03 1.50
C GLU A 21 -18.78 -3.22 2.42
N TRP A 22 -18.72 -1.91 2.16
CA TRP A 22 -17.99 -0.96 2.98
C TRP A 22 -18.71 0.38 3.04
N SER A 23 -18.35 1.20 4.02
CA SER A 23 -18.83 2.57 4.15
C SER A 23 -17.67 3.52 4.41
N TYR A 24 -17.82 4.79 4.03
CA TYR A 24 -16.82 5.82 4.32
C TYR A 24 -16.43 5.89 5.79
N GLY A 25 -17.39 5.70 6.70
CA GLY A 25 -17.13 5.68 8.14
C GLY A 25 -16.25 4.50 8.55
N ARG A 26 -16.59 3.27 8.13
CA ARG A 26 -15.80 2.08 8.46
C ARG A 26 -14.39 2.17 7.86
N MET A 27 -14.28 2.60 6.61
CA MET A 27 -12.99 2.76 5.93
C MET A 27 -12.13 3.81 6.64
N ALA A 28 -12.70 4.96 7.00
CA ALA A 28 -12.02 6.01 7.75
C ALA A 28 -11.44 5.51 9.07
N THR A 29 -12.23 4.77 9.85
CA THR A 29 -11.77 4.15 11.10
C THR A 29 -10.59 3.21 10.84
N THR A 30 -10.71 2.28 9.89
CA THR A 30 -9.65 1.29 9.60
C THR A 30 -8.38 1.90 9.01
N LEU A 31 -8.49 3.05 8.34
CA LEU A 31 -7.35 3.74 7.74
C LEU A 31 -6.78 4.83 8.65
N TRP A 32 -7.37 5.05 9.82
CA TRP A 32 -7.02 6.14 10.74
C TRP A 32 -7.06 7.51 10.04
N MET A 33 -8.08 7.71 9.21
CA MET A 33 -8.35 8.92 8.46
C MET A 33 -9.67 9.55 8.89
N SER A 34 -9.89 10.81 8.53
CA SER A 34 -11.24 11.39 8.64
C SER A 34 -12.14 10.89 7.50
N PRO A 35 -13.48 10.81 7.70
CA PRO A 35 -14.39 10.46 6.62
C PRO A 35 -14.31 11.40 5.40
N SER A 36 -14.07 12.70 5.62
CA SER A 36 -13.90 13.67 4.55
C SER A 36 -12.61 13.46 3.74
N GLU A 37 -11.53 13.02 4.39
CA GLU A 37 -10.28 12.67 3.74
C GLU A 37 -10.43 11.44 2.84
N VAL A 38 -11.10 10.39 3.33
CA VAL A 38 -11.43 9.20 2.54
C VAL A 38 -12.32 9.56 1.35
N HIS A 39 -13.39 10.31 1.58
CA HIS A 39 -14.30 10.76 0.51
C HIS A 39 -13.58 11.55 -0.58
N ALA A 40 -12.71 12.48 -0.17
CA ALA A 40 -11.92 13.27 -1.11
C ALA A 40 -10.90 12.41 -1.87
N GLY A 41 -10.33 11.39 -1.23
CA GLY A 41 -9.41 10.44 -1.87
C GLY A 41 -10.10 9.54 -2.88
N VAL A 42 -11.25 8.97 -2.53
CA VAL A 42 -12.09 8.19 -3.46
C VAL A 42 -12.46 9.02 -4.70
N LYS A 43 -12.86 10.29 -4.52
CA LYS A 43 -13.13 11.20 -5.64
C LYS A 43 -11.90 11.39 -6.55
N ARG A 44 -10.69 11.49 -5.98
CA ARG A 44 -9.44 11.58 -6.76
C ARG A 44 -9.13 10.29 -7.51
N LEU A 45 -9.32 9.13 -6.87
CA LEU A 45 -9.12 7.83 -7.49
C LEU A 45 -10.05 7.61 -8.69
N ILE A 46 -11.33 7.98 -8.55
CA ILE A 46 -12.31 7.91 -9.65
C ILE A 46 -11.90 8.84 -10.78
N LYS A 47 -11.53 10.09 -10.46
CA LYS A 47 -11.08 11.06 -11.46
C LYS A 47 -9.80 10.61 -12.19
N ALA A 48 -8.92 9.89 -11.51
CA ALA A 48 -7.69 9.33 -12.07
C ALA A 48 -7.92 7.97 -12.79
N HIS A 49 -9.16 7.49 -12.89
CA HIS A 49 -9.52 6.19 -13.47
C HIS A 49 -8.91 4.97 -12.74
N LEU A 50 -8.41 5.16 -11.52
CA LEU A 50 -7.90 4.07 -10.67
C LEU A 50 -9.01 3.30 -9.96
N ALA A 51 -10.18 3.92 -9.83
CA ALA A 51 -11.41 3.28 -9.37
C ALA A 51 -12.59 3.75 -10.22
N SER A 52 -13.69 3.00 -10.19
CA SER A 52 -14.94 3.38 -10.84
C SER A 52 -16.09 3.33 -9.86
N ALA A 53 -17.04 4.25 -10.00
CA ALA A 53 -18.30 4.20 -9.28
C ALA A 53 -19.36 3.57 -10.19
N GLN A 54 -19.92 2.42 -9.80
CA GLN A 54 -21.05 1.82 -10.48
C GLN A 54 -22.20 1.65 -9.50
N ARG A 55 -23.31 2.36 -9.76
CA ARG A 55 -24.47 2.47 -8.86
C ARG A 55 -24.01 2.99 -7.49
N ASP A 56 -23.82 2.09 -6.53
CA ASP A 56 -23.41 2.39 -5.15
C ASP A 56 -22.10 1.70 -4.73
N CYS A 57 -21.42 1.02 -5.64
CA CYS A 57 -20.16 0.33 -5.36
C CYS A 57 -18.98 1.06 -6.02
N ILE A 58 -17.91 1.25 -5.25
CA ILE A 58 -16.63 1.73 -5.77
C ILE A 58 -15.73 0.52 -5.97
N THR A 59 -15.35 0.27 -7.22
CA THR A 59 -14.49 -0.86 -7.58
C THR A 59 -13.14 -0.36 -8.11
N PRO A 60 -12.01 -0.89 -7.61
CA PRO A 60 -10.70 -0.63 -8.20
C PRO A 60 -10.64 -1.09 -9.66
N ASN A 61 -10.00 -0.30 -10.52
CA ASN A 61 -9.73 -0.70 -11.89
C ASN A 61 -8.36 -1.40 -11.93
N ALA A 62 -8.36 -2.74 -12.01
CA ALA A 62 -7.13 -3.53 -11.94
C ALA A 62 -6.07 -3.10 -12.97
N ARG A 63 -6.46 -2.90 -14.24
CA ARG A 63 -5.52 -2.51 -15.31
C ARG A 63 -4.91 -1.13 -15.09
N SER A 64 -5.72 -0.17 -14.66
CA SER A 64 -5.28 1.21 -14.41
C SER A 64 -4.41 1.28 -13.16
N MET A 65 -4.77 0.53 -12.13
CA MET A 65 -3.96 0.36 -10.93
C MET A 65 -2.62 -0.31 -11.25
N GLU A 66 -2.59 -1.37 -12.04
CA GLU A 66 -1.35 -2.03 -12.47
C GLU A 66 -0.43 -1.01 -13.18
N SER A 67 -0.98 -0.30 -14.16
CA SER A 67 -0.23 0.71 -14.92
C SER A 67 0.33 1.80 -14.01
N PHE A 68 -0.48 2.28 -13.06
CA PHE A 68 -0.06 3.31 -12.14
C PHE A 68 0.95 2.82 -11.11
N LEU A 69 0.69 1.69 -10.43
CA LEU A 69 1.58 1.16 -9.40
C LEU A 69 2.95 0.81 -9.99
N PHE A 70 3.01 0.18 -11.17
CA PHE A 70 4.27 -0.34 -11.70
C PHE A 70 5.09 0.71 -12.42
N TYR A 71 4.44 1.68 -13.07
CA TYR A 71 5.13 2.62 -13.96
C TYR A 71 5.00 4.09 -13.52
N GLY A 72 4.04 4.44 -12.67
CA GLY A 72 3.85 5.81 -12.20
C GLY A 72 4.33 6.03 -10.76
N LEU A 73 3.90 5.15 -9.84
CA LEU A 73 4.13 5.25 -8.41
C LEU A 73 5.60 5.44 -8.01
N PRO A 74 6.59 4.73 -8.62
CA PRO A 74 7.99 4.88 -8.27
C PRO A 74 8.54 6.30 -8.52
N TYR A 75 7.86 7.10 -9.34
CA TYR A 75 8.31 8.45 -9.69
C TYR A 75 7.56 9.55 -8.97
N VAL A 76 6.30 9.31 -8.58
CA VAL A 76 5.45 10.36 -7.98
C VAL A 76 5.46 10.34 -6.46
N PHE A 77 5.67 9.18 -5.83
CA PHE A 77 5.67 9.02 -4.38
C PHE A 77 6.93 8.28 -3.91
N VAL A 78 8.10 8.80 -4.27
CA VAL A 78 9.41 8.27 -3.85
C VAL A 78 9.50 8.28 -2.32
N PRO A 79 9.96 7.19 -1.67
CA PRO A 79 10.14 7.15 -0.24
C PRO A 79 11.45 7.85 0.15
N ASP A 80 11.43 8.53 1.28
CA ASP A 80 12.64 9.03 1.93
C ASP A 80 13.24 7.90 2.75
N LEU A 81 14.53 7.65 2.53
CA LEU A 81 15.33 6.76 3.37
C LEU A 81 15.98 7.60 4.47
N GLY A 82 15.71 7.25 5.72
CA GLY A 82 16.16 7.99 6.88
C GLY A 82 17.17 7.25 7.74
N GLU A 83 17.33 7.74 8.97
CA GLU A 83 18.21 7.15 9.96
C GLU A 83 17.74 5.76 10.42
N ILE A 84 18.62 5.07 11.15
CA ILE A 84 18.30 3.79 11.77
C ILE A 84 17.30 4.03 12.89
N THR A 85 16.16 3.38 12.83
CA THR A 85 15.10 3.48 13.82
C THR A 85 14.51 2.11 14.12
N ARG A 86 13.60 2.06 15.09
CA ARG A 86 12.68 0.93 15.27
C ARG A 86 11.41 1.19 14.45
N GLY A 87 10.81 0.12 13.94
CA GLY A 87 9.64 0.24 13.09
C GLY A 87 9.03 -1.09 12.65
N MET A 88 8.02 -0.97 11.78
CA MET A 88 7.33 -2.10 11.17
C MET A 88 7.97 -2.42 9.81
N PRO A 89 8.40 -3.66 9.53
CA PRO A 89 9.06 -4.02 8.27
C PRO A 89 8.24 -3.65 7.04
N THR A 90 8.89 -3.25 5.96
CA THR A 90 8.23 -2.97 4.68
C THR A 90 9.13 -3.38 3.51
N GLY A 91 8.69 -3.16 2.27
CA GLY A 91 9.46 -3.49 1.07
C GLY A 91 9.88 -4.96 1.05
N TYR A 92 11.17 -5.20 0.80
CA TYR A 92 11.69 -6.58 0.76
C TYR A 92 11.63 -7.31 2.11
N ALA A 93 11.59 -6.57 3.22
CA ALA A 93 11.49 -7.12 4.57
C ALA A 93 10.03 -7.26 5.04
N GLY A 94 9.07 -6.84 4.21
CA GLY A 94 7.65 -7.03 4.47
C GLY A 94 7.21 -8.49 4.41
N PRO A 95 5.99 -8.80 4.88
CA PRO A 95 5.52 -10.17 5.15
C PRO A 95 5.49 -11.08 3.91
N VAL A 96 5.33 -10.51 2.72
CA VAL A 96 5.31 -11.28 1.47
C VAL A 96 6.73 -11.50 0.96
N LEU A 97 7.47 -10.41 0.74
CA LEU A 97 8.77 -10.48 0.09
C LEU A 97 9.85 -11.12 0.96
N SER A 98 9.75 -11.03 2.28
CA SER A 98 10.77 -11.60 3.18
C SER A 98 10.98 -13.11 2.96
N THR A 99 9.99 -13.81 2.40
CA THR A 99 10.11 -15.24 2.06
C THR A 99 11.02 -15.53 0.87
N PHE A 100 11.35 -14.52 0.06
CA PHE A 100 12.20 -14.61 -1.13
C PHE A 100 13.65 -14.17 -0.91
N PHE A 101 13.95 -13.60 0.26
CA PHE A 101 15.26 -13.04 0.58
C PHE A 101 15.79 -13.63 1.87
N GLU A 102 17.06 -14.04 1.87
CA GLU A 102 17.73 -14.44 3.11
C GLU A 102 17.98 -13.23 4.00
N VAL A 103 17.92 -13.46 5.31
CA VAL A 103 18.30 -12.45 6.30
C VAL A 103 19.81 -12.24 6.21
N GLY A 104 20.21 -11.17 5.53
CA GLY A 104 21.61 -10.73 5.47
C GLY A 104 21.96 -9.76 6.61
N ASP A 105 23.17 -9.21 6.55
CA ASP A 105 23.65 -8.20 7.52
C ASP A 105 23.07 -6.79 7.26
N ASP A 106 22.40 -6.58 6.13
CA ASP A 106 21.77 -5.31 5.78
C ASP A 106 20.58 -4.99 6.71
N LEU A 107 20.49 -3.73 7.15
CA LEU A 107 19.36 -3.28 7.95
C LEU A 107 18.08 -3.26 7.11
N PRO A 108 17.01 -3.97 7.52
CA PRO A 108 15.77 -4.01 6.75
C PRO A 108 15.09 -2.64 6.70
N PRO A 109 14.39 -2.29 5.61
CA PRO A 109 13.56 -1.10 5.57
C PRO A 109 12.37 -1.27 6.51
N VAL A 110 12.13 -0.25 7.33
CA VAL A 110 11.03 -0.22 8.29
C VAL A 110 10.28 1.09 8.16
N TRP A 111 8.94 1.05 8.24
CA TRP A 111 8.19 2.25 8.57
C TRP A 111 8.47 2.65 10.01
N PRO A 112 8.94 3.89 10.27
CA PRO A 112 9.13 4.36 11.63
C PRO A 112 7.83 4.26 12.41
N ASP A 113 7.87 3.51 13.51
CA ASP A 113 6.70 3.29 14.34
C ASP A 113 7.13 2.94 15.78
N PRO A 114 6.64 3.64 16.81
CA PRO A 114 7.03 3.41 18.20
C PRO A 114 6.74 2.00 18.71
N ASP A 115 5.69 1.37 18.20
CA ASP A 115 5.28 0.01 18.57
C ASP A 115 5.94 -1.06 17.69
N GLY A 116 6.66 -0.66 16.63
CA GLY A 116 7.35 -1.58 15.73
C GLY A 116 8.44 -2.34 16.46
N GLU A 117 8.74 -3.58 16.06
CA GLU A 117 9.66 -4.46 16.79
C GLU A 117 11.04 -4.58 16.14
N VAL A 118 11.16 -4.17 14.89
CA VAL A 118 12.37 -4.39 14.08
C VAL A 118 13.20 -3.12 14.03
N ARG A 119 14.51 -3.26 14.29
CA ARG A 119 15.49 -2.21 14.07
C ARG A 119 15.93 -2.24 12.61
N GLY A 120 15.79 -1.12 11.91
CA GLY A 120 15.97 -1.05 10.47
C GLY A 120 16.23 0.36 9.95
N GLN A 121 16.45 0.48 8.65
CA GLN A 121 16.56 1.77 7.99
C GLN A 121 15.16 2.38 7.84
N SER A 122 14.97 3.62 8.28
CA SER A 122 13.69 4.33 8.10
C SER A 122 13.31 4.41 6.63
N PHE A 123 12.08 4.04 6.32
CA PHE A 123 11.46 4.14 5.00
C PHE A 123 10.16 4.93 5.13
N SER A 124 10.03 6.08 4.47
CA SER A 124 8.86 6.93 4.67
C SER A 124 7.57 6.27 4.16
N PRO A 125 6.53 6.13 5.01
CA PRO A 125 5.27 5.51 4.60
C PRO A 125 4.55 6.40 3.59
N LEU A 126 3.73 5.79 2.71
CA LEU A 126 2.83 6.53 1.82
C LEU A 126 1.99 7.57 2.57
N TYR A 127 1.56 7.25 3.79
CA TYR A 127 0.85 8.19 4.63
C TYR A 127 1.12 7.90 6.10
N LYS A 128 1.02 8.91 6.95
CA LYS A 128 1.35 8.82 8.39
C LYS A 128 0.62 7.69 9.12
N SER A 129 -0.56 7.28 8.66
CA SER A 129 -1.33 6.20 9.28
C SER A 129 -1.02 4.79 8.76
N VAL A 130 -0.17 4.63 7.75
CA VAL A 130 0.15 3.33 7.15
C VAL A 130 0.56 2.29 8.19
N PRO A 131 1.53 2.53 9.10
CA PRO A 131 1.97 1.50 10.04
C PRO A 131 0.83 1.02 10.94
N LYS A 132 -0.02 1.97 11.37
CA LYS A 132 -1.15 1.69 12.23
C LYS A 132 -2.26 0.93 11.52
N ALA A 133 -2.61 1.35 10.30
CA ALA A 133 -3.60 0.67 9.47
C ALA A 133 -3.14 -0.74 9.07
N ALA A 134 -1.85 -0.92 8.76
CA ALA A 134 -1.24 -2.20 8.44
C ALA A 134 -1.27 -3.16 9.64
N ARG A 135 -1.02 -2.68 10.87
CA ARG A 135 -1.11 -3.49 12.08
C ARG A 135 -2.51 -4.08 12.32
N GLU A 136 -3.56 -3.34 11.96
CA GLU A 136 -4.96 -3.77 12.16
C GLU A 136 -5.51 -4.66 11.05
N ASP A 137 -4.88 -4.64 9.87
CA ASP A 137 -5.31 -5.39 8.70
C ASP A 137 -4.11 -6.03 8.01
N TYR A 138 -3.89 -7.31 8.28
CA TYR A 138 -2.75 -8.05 7.76
C TYR A 138 -2.74 -8.15 6.23
N LYS A 139 -3.90 -8.25 5.58
CA LYS A 139 -3.96 -8.26 4.10
C LYS A 139 -3.59 -6.90 3.52
N LEU A 140 -3.98 -5.82 4.20
CA LEU A 140 -3.55 -4.47 3.83
C LEU A 140 -2.05 -4.30 4.04
N TYR A 141 -1.50 -4.85 5.11
CA TYR A 141 -0.06 -4.85 5.36
C TYR A 141 0.73 -5.54 4.24
N GLU A 142 0.31 -6.74 3.83
CA GLU A 142 0.91 -7.47 2.71
C GLU A 142 0.97 -6.59 1.45
N LEU A 143 -0.17 -6.02 1.05
CA LEU A 143 -0.26 -5.20 -0.15
C LEU A 143 0.56 -3.90 -0.05
N LEU A 144 0.54 -3.21 1.09
CA LEU A 144 1.31 -1.98 1.27
C LEU A 144 2.83 -2.24 1.25
N SER A 145 3.28 -3.35 1.83
CA SER A 145 4.70 -3.72 1.79
C SER A 145 5.19 -4.05 0.38
N LEU A 146 4.34 -4.70 -0.43
CA LEU A 146 4.57 -4.93 -1.86
C LEU A 146 4.65 -3.61 -2.64
N ILE A 147 3.73 -2.70 -2.36
CA ILE A 147 3.71 -1.36 -2.97
C ILE A 147 5.02 -0.60 -2.66
N ASP A 148 5.54 -0.70 -1.44
CA ASP A 148 6.80 -0.06 -1.07
C ASP A 148 8.02 -0.66 -1.74
N ALA A 149 8.03 -1.98 -1.95
CA ALA A 149 9.06 -2.62 -2.75
C ALA A 149 9.09 -2.06 -4.19
N ILE A 150 7.91 -1.70 -4.74
CA ILE A 150 7.82 -1.03 -6.04
C ILE A 150 8.35 0.42 -5.99
N ARG A 151 8.00 1.16 -4.93
CA ARG A 151 8.38 2.57 -4.74
C ARG A 151 9.88 2.78 -4.58
N GLY A 152 10.54 1.96 -3.75
CA GLY A 152 11.92 2.20 -3.34
C GLY A 152 12.85 0.98 -3.41
N GLY A 153 12.36 -0.18 -3.85
CA GLY A 153 13.15 -1.41 -3.89
C GLY A 153 14.08 -1.53 -5.10
N ARG A 154 15.02 -2.47 -5.00
CA ARG A 154 15.96 -2.82 -6.09
C ARG A 154 15.22 -3.51 -7.25
N ALA A 155 15.87 -3.63 -8.40
CA ALA A 155 15.25 -4.22 -9.61
C ALA A 155 14.62 -5.61 -9.37
N ARG A 156 15.31 -6.48 -8.62
CA ARG A 156 14.80 -7.82 -8.27
C ARG A 156 13.59 -7.77 -7.33
N GLU A 157 13.63 -6.91 -6.31
CA GLU A 157 12.52 -6.72 -5.35
C GLU A 157 11.27 -6.19 -6.06
N ARG A 158 11.44 -5.18 -6.91
CA ARG A 158 10.36 -4.61 -7.74
C ARG A 158 9.72 -5.66 -8.63
N GLN A 159 10.52 -6.48 -9.31
CA GLN A 159 10.01 -7.52 -10.20
C GLN A 159 9.14 -8.53 -9.42
N ILE A 160 9.65 -9.05 -8.31
CA ILE A 160 8.89 -10.00 -7.47
C ILE A 160 7.62 -9.35 -6.93
N ALA A 161 7.69 -8.10 -6.46
CA ALA A 161 6.52 -7.38 -5.96
C ALA A 161 5.44 -7.19 -7.03
N CYS A 162 5.82 -6.85 -8.27
CA CYS A 162 4.88 -6.76 -9.39
C CYS A 162 4.18 -8.09 -9.65
N ASP A 163 4.94 -9.20 -9.63
CA ASP A 163 4.39 -10.54 -9.87
C ASP A 163 3.44 -10.98 -8.75
N GLU A 164 3.78 -10.70 -7.49
CA GLU A 164 2.90 -10.97 -6.34
C GLU A 164 1.64 -10.11 -6.33
N ILE A 165 1.72 -8.81 -6.70
CA ILE A 165 0.52 -7.97 -6.84
C ILE A 165 -0.40 -8.49 -7.95
N LYS A 166 0.14 -8.95 -9.08
CA LYS A 166 -0.67 -9.57 -10.15
C LYS A 166 -1.39 -10.81 -9.65
N LYS A 167 -0.70 -11.68 -8.90
CA LYS A 167 -1.33 -12.86 -8.28
C LYS A 167 -2.44 -12.45 -7.31
N TRP A 168 -2.16 -11.47 -6.45
CA TRP A 168 -3.12 -10.93 -5.48
C TRP A 168 -4.40 -10.43 -6.18
N MET A 169 -4.27 -9.68 -7.27
CA MET A 169 -5.41 -9.18 -8.05
C MET A 169 -6.20 -10.32 -8.70
N ASN A 170 -5.53 -11.32 -9.27
CA ASN A 170 -6.20 -12.45 -9.94
C ASN A 170 -6.96 -13.34 -8.95
N SER A 171 -6.42 -13.56 -7.75
CA SER A 171 -7.08 -14.35 -6.70
C SER A 171 -8.34 -13.69 -6.15
N ASN A 172 -8.40 -12.35 -6.15
CA ASN A 172 -9.57 -11.60 -5.67
C ASN A 172 -10.53 -11.16 -6.79
N ALA A 173 -10.19 -11.38 -8.06
CA ALA A 173 -11.07 -11.11 -9.20
C ALA A 173 -12.07 -12.25 -9.49
N GLY A 174 -11.92 -13.40 -8.83
CA GLY A 174 -12.73 -14.61 -9.03
C GLY A 174 -13.69 -14.96 -7.89
N SER A 175 -13.96 -14.03 -6.97
CA SER A 175 -14.89 -14.21 -5.83
C SER A 175 -16.15 -13.37 -5.99
#